data_AF-A0A671RNB9-F1
#
_entry.id   AF-A0A671RNB9-F1
#
_cell.length_a   1.000
_cell.length_b   1.000
_cell.length_c   1.000
_cell.angle_alpha   90.00
_cell.angle_beta   90.00
_cell.angle_gamma   90.00
#
_symmetry.space_group_name_H-M   'P 1'
#
loop_
_entity.id
_entity.type
_entity.pdbx_description
1 polymer ?
#
loop_
_entity_poly.entity_id
_entity_poly.type
_entity_poly.pdbx_seq_one_letter_code
_entity_poly.pdbx_strand_id
1 'polypeptide(L)'
;MADVPAIINIAISLKIQPNDGPVFYKVDGTRFGQSRTIKLLTGSKYKIEVIVKPGSAEATTMGIGGKSFPLEQQSKDEEQIVYNGTYDTEGVPHTKSGDRQPVQVSIEFKDVGMFETVWQVKYYNYYKREHCQFGNSFNCIEYEAKPNETRSLMWINKEVFQ
;
A
#
# COMPACT_ATOMS: atom_id res chain seq x y z
N MET A 1 -6.31 16.11 25.43
CA MET A 1 -5.34 15.43 24.55
C MET A 1 -6.12 14.35 23.83
N ALA A 2 -6.06 14.29 22.50
CA ALA A 2 -6.69 13.18 21.77
C ALA A 2 -6.10 11.86 22.27
N ASP A 3 -6.97 10.91 22.58
CA ASP A 3 -6.58 9.56 22.99
C ASP A 3 -6.00 8.86 21.75
N VAL A 4 -4.67 8.76 21.72
CA VAL A 4 -3.96 8.21 20.57
C VAL A 4 -3.85 6.71 20.75
N PRO A 5 -4.32 5.91 19.77
CA PRO A 5 -4.21 4.47 19.83
C PRO A 5 -2.76 4.03 20.01
N ALA A 6 -2.52 3.13 20.96
CA ALA A 6 -1.20 2.53 21.17
C ALA A 6 -0.78 1.61 20.01
N ILE A 7 -1.76 1.04 19.31
CA ILE A 7 -1.57 0.15 18.16
C ILE A 7 -2.57 0.56 17.08
N ILE A 8 -2.10 0.63 15.84
CA ILE A 8 -2.88 0.89 14.65
C ILE A 8 -2.67 -0.27 13.69
N ASN A 9 -3.76 -0.91 13.28
CA ASN A 9 -3.75 -1.91 12.21
C ASN A 9 -4.15 -1.25 10.90
N ILE A 10 -3.37 -1.50 9.85
CA ILE A 10 -3.56 -0.91 8.53
C ILE A 10 -3.58 -2.05 7.52
N ALA A 11 -4.68 -2.22 6.80
CA ALA A 11 -4.76 -3.12 5.65
C ALA A 11 -4.83 -2.32 4.36
N ILE A 12 -3.94 -2.63 3.40
CA ILE A 12 -3.87 -1.94 2.11
C ILE A 12 -4.14 -2.95 0.99
N SER A 13 -5.20 -2.73 0.22
CA SER A 13 -5.54 -3.54 -0.96
C SER A 13 -5.43 -2.72 -2.25
N LEU A 14 -5.24 -3.41 -3.38
CA LEU A 14 -5.12 -2.78 -4.71
C LEU A 14 -5.99 -3.50 -5.73
N LYS A 15 -6.71 -2.73 -6.55
CA LYS A 15 -7.46 -3.23 -7.71
C LYS A 15 -7.16 -2.39 -8.95
N ILE A 16 -6.92 -3.03 -10.08
CA ILE A 16 -6.66 -2.31 -11.33
C ILE A 16 -7.96 -1.73 -11.92
N GLN A 17 -7.95 -0.45 -12.25
CA GLN A 17 -9.08 0.26 -12.87
C GLN A 17 -9.07 0.09 -14.41
N PRO A 18 -10.23 0.19 -15.07
CA PRO A 18 -11.55 0.59 -14.53
C PRO A 18 -12.41 -0.56 -13.97
N ASN A 19 -11.99 -1.81 -14.15
CA ASN A 19 -12.87 -2.97 -13.90
C ASN A 19 -12.72 -3.59 -12.50
N ASP A 20 -12.05 -2.92 -11.57
CA ASP A 20 -11.71 -3.46 -10.24
C ASP A 20 -11.02 -4.85 -10.32
N GLY A 21 -10.17 -5.03 -11.33
CA GLY A 21 -9.50 -6.31 -11.59
C GLY A 21 -8.42 -6.65 -10.54
N PRO A 22 -8.03 -7.93 -10.44
CA PRO A 22 -7.04 -8.37 -9.46
C PRO A 22 -5.66 -7.79 -9.74
N VAL A 23 -4.93 -7.49 -8.67
CA VAL A 23 -3.48 -7.31 -8.68
C VAL A 23 -2.84 -8.65 -8.32
N PHE A 24 -1.60 -8.87 -8.75
CA PHE A 24 -0.89 -10.12 -8.52
C PHE A 24 0.45 -9.87 -7.86
N TYR A 25 0.94 -10.90 -7.17
CA TYR A 25 2.28 -10.92 -6.63
C TYR A 25 2.98 -12.23 -6.94
N LYS A 26 4.29 -12.23 -6.74
CA LYS A 26 5.11 -13.45 -6.76
C LYS A 26 5.87 -13.59 -5.47
N VAL A 27 6.08 -14.84 -5.04
CA VAL A 27 7.02 -15.18 -3.97
C VAL A 27 8.39 -15.34 -4.61
N ASP A 28 9.32 -14.47 -4.24
CA ASP A 28 10.69 -14.43 -4.73
C ASP A 28 11.70 -15.10 -3.76
N GLY A 29 11.29 -15.43 -2.54
CA GLY A 29 12.17 -16.01 -1.52
C GLY A 29 13.29 -15.03 -1.13
N THR A 30 14.51 -15.52 -0.92
CA THR A 30 15.65 -14.68 -0.49
C THR A 30 16.41 -14.03 -1.65
N ARG A 31 15.87 -14.07 -2.88
CA ARG A 31 16.57 -13.60 -4.08
C ARG A 31 16.72 -12.08 -4.16
N PHE A 32 15.80 -11.33 -3.55
CA PHE A 32 15.77 -9.87 -3.58
C PHE A 32 15.63 -9.31 -2.17
N GLY A 33 15.51 -7.98 -2.04
CA GLY A 33 15.40 -7.30 -0.74
C GLY A 33 14.17 -7.71 0.06
N GLN A 34 13.10 -8.16 -0.59
CA GLN A 34 11.91 -8.71 0.05
C GLN A 34 11.50 -10.05 -0.57
N SER A 35 10.78 -10.85 0.21
CA SER A 35 10.36 -12.20 -0.16
C SER A 35 9.20 -12.24 -1.15
N ARG A 36 8.51 -11.12 -1.34
CA ARG A 36 7.35 -11.00 -2.23
C ARG A 36 7.50 -9.76 -3.11
N THR A 37 6.97 -9.84 -4.32
CA THR A 37 6.96 -8.72 -5.28
C THR A 37 5.55 -8.47 -5.76
N ILE A 38 5.03 -7.26 -5.58
CA ILE A 38 3.79 -6.78 -6.18
C ILE A 38 4.04 -6.49 -7.67
N LYS A 39 3.12 -6.91 -8.53
CA LYS A 39 3.20 -6.69 -9.97
C LYS A 39 2.20 -5.64 -10.41
N LEU A 40 2.69 -4.55 -10.98
CA LEU A 40 1.87 -3.44 -11.47
C LEU A 40 2.16 -3.21 -12.96
N LEU A 41 1.17 -2.71 -13.68
CA LEU A 41 1.31 -2.17 -15.02
C LEU A 41 1.69 -0.70 -14.92
N THR A 42 2.53 -0.23 -15.85
CA THR A 42 2.76 1.20 -16.07
C THR A 42 1.61 1.83 -16.84
N GLY A 43 1.34 3.13 -16.64
CA GLY A 43 0.28 3.84 -17.37
C GLY A 43 -1.13 3.34 -17.04
N SER A 44 -1.31 2.77 -15.85
CA SER A 44 -2.57 2.23 -15.34
C SER A 44 -2.94 2.89 -14.01
N LYS A 45 -4.24 2.95 -13.72
CA LYS A 45 -4.76 3.43 -12.44
C LYS A 45 -5.12 2.26 -11.54
N TYR A 46 -4.83 2.41 -10.26
CA TYR A 46 -5.14 1.45 -9.21
C TYR A 46 -6.04 2.11 -8.19
N LYS A 47 -7.19 1.49 -7.92
CA LYS A 47 -7.98 1.81 -6.74
C LYS A 47 -7.27 1.18 -5.55
N ILE A 48 -6.96 2.03 -4.57
CA ILE A 48 -6.41 1.63 -3.29
C ILE A 48 -7.54 1.67 -2.28
N GLU A 49 -7.70 0.63 -1.49
CA GLU A 49 -8.54 0.66 -0.30
C GLU A 49 -7.65 0.49 0.92
N VAL A 50 -7.82 1.39 1.89
CA VAL A 50 -7.08 1.39 3.15
C VAL A 50 -8.08 1.22 4.28
N ILE A 51 -7.95 0.13 5.03
CA ILE A 51 -8.74 -0.11 6.25
C ILE A 51 -7.83 0.18 7.44
N VAL A 52 -8.24 1.10 8.30
CA VAL A 52 -7.52 1.49 9.51
C VAL A 52 -8.32 1.11 10.74
N LYS A 53 -7.65 0.51 11.74
CA LYS A 53 -8.22 0.20 13.07
C LYS A 53 -7.27 0.70 14.17
N PRO A 54 -7.75 1.31 15.27
CA PRO A 54 -9.16 1.58 15.58
C PRO A 54 -9.71 2.79 14.81
N GLY A 55 -11.02 3.01 14.88
CA GLY A 55 -11.73 4.10 14.18
C GLY A 55 -11.37 5.52 14.64
N SER A 56 -10.49 5.67 15.63
CA SER A 56 -9.93 6.95 16.07
C SER A 56 -8.64 7.36 15.36
N ALA A 57 -8.01 6.47 14.57
CA ALA A 57 -6.80 6.78 13.80
C ALA A 57 -7.15 7.32 12.41
N GLU A 58 -7.27 8.64 12.27
CA GLU A 58 -7.66 9.27 11.00
C GLU A 58 -6.48 9.46 10.03
N ALA A 59 -6.55 8.79 8.87
CA ALA A 59 -5.64 8.97 7.75
C ALA A 59 -6.12 10.06 6.79
N THR A 60 -5.18 10.75 6.13
CA THR A 60 -5.48 11.88 5.23
C THR A 60 -4.95 11.66 3.81
N THR A 61 -3.68 11.28 3.70
CA THR A 61 -2.96 11.25 2.43
C THR A 61 -2.12 9.98 2.35
N MET A 62 -2.01 9.40 1.16
CA MET A 62 -1.13 8.27 0.90
C MET A 62 -0.10 8.62 -0.18
N GLY A 63 1.14 8.21 0.06
CA GLY A 63 2.26 8.29 -0.88
C GLY A 63 2.63 6.91 -1.41
N ILE A 64 2.85 6.77 -2.72
CA ILE A 64 3.43 5.57 -3.35
C ILE A 64 4.42 6.00 -4.44
N GLY A 65 5.70 5.67 -4.26
CA GLY A 65 6.74 5.89 -5.27
C GLY A 65 6.91 7.35 -5.69
N GLY A 66 6.83 8.28 -4.73
CA GLY A 66 6.94 9.73 -4.96
C GLY A 66 5.67 10.40 -5.46
N LYS A 67 4.58 9.65 -5.70
CA LYS A 67 3.25 10.22 -5.96
C LYS A 67 2.46 10.27 -4.66
N SER A 68 1.77 11.39 -4.42
CA SER A 68 0.91 11.59 -3.26
C SER A 68 -0.53 11.84 -3.71
N PHE A 69 -1.50 11.24 -3.04
CA PHE A 69 -2.92 11.37 -3.35
C PHE A 69 -3.77 11.32 -2.07
N PRO A 70 -4.92 12.02 -2.04
CA PRO A 70 -5.79 12.03 -0.88
C PRO A 70 -6.46 10.67 -0.67
N LEU A 71 -6.75 10.35 0.59
CA LEU A 71 -7.59 9.23 1.00
C LEU A 71 -9.01 9.73 1.30
N GLU A 72 -9.97 9.28 0.52
CA GLU A 72 -11.39 9.64 0.66
C GLU A 72 -12.09 8.63 1.57
N GLN A 73 -12.58 9.09 2.72
CA GLN A 73 -13.32 8.25 3.65
C GLN A 73 -14.61 7.71 3.01
N GLN A 74 -14.79 6.41 3.07
CA GLN A 74 -15.97 5.70 2.57
C GLN A 74 -16.94 5.34 3.70
N SER A 75 -16.39 4.87 4.82
CA SER A 75 -17.15 4.55 6.03
C SER A 75 -16.29 4.71 7.27
N LYS A 76 -16.93 4.94 8.41
CA LYS A 76 -16.29 5.10 9.72
C LYS A 76 -17.25 4.62 10.80
N ASP A 77 -16.73 3.80 11.71
CA ASP A 77 -17.33 3.44 12.98
C ASP A 77 -16.26 3.50 14.09
N GLU A 78 -16.56 3.00 15.29
CA GLU A 78 -15.60 2.99 16.41
C GLU A 78 -14.45 2.00 16.18
N GLU A 79 -14.68 0.91 15.45
CA GLU A 79 -13.71 -0.14 15.22
C GLU A 79 -12.75 0.19 14.07
N GLN A 80 -13.25 0.84 13.02
CA GLN A 80 -12.47 1.06 11.81
C GLN A 80 -12.91 2.26 10.97
N ILE A 81 -11.98 2.73 10.14
CA ILE A 81 -12.25 3.64 9.03
C ILE A 81 -11.82 2.97 7.73
N VAL A 82 -12.66 3.07 6.70
CA VAL A 82 -12.33 2.62 5.34
C VAL A 82 -12.15 3.82 4.44
N TYR A 83 -11.02 3.86 3.73
CA TYR A 83 -10.69 4.90 2.76
C TYR A 83 -10.48 4.33 1.38
N ASN A 84 -10.76 5.12 0.35
CA ASN A 84 -10.34 4.87 -1.02
C ASN A 84 -9.34 5.93 -1.49
N GLY A 85 -8.39 5.52 -2.31
CA GLY A 85 -7.48 6.40 -3.03
C GLY A 85 -7.23 5.91 -4.46
N THR A 86 -6.66 6.77 -5.30
CA THR A 86 -6.28 6.39 -6.67
C THR A 86 -4.79 6.57 -6.88
N TYR A 87 -4.08 5.45 -7.09
CA TYR A 87 -2.68 5.46 -7.48
C TYR A 87 -2.55 5.35 -9.00
N ASP A 88 -2.05 6.41 -9.63
CA ASP A 88 -1.79 6.45 -11.06
C ASP A 88 -0.33 6.09 -11.35
N THR A 89 -0.07 5.17 -12.27
CA THR A 89 1.29 4.78 -12.70
C THR A 89 1.68 5.42 -14.04
N GLU A 90 0.94 6.43 -14.52
CA GLU A 90 1.34 7.25 -15.67
C GLU A 90 2.73 7.87 -15.44
N GLY A 91 3.60 7.81 -16.45
CA GLY A 91 4.98 8.27 -16.36
C GLY A 91 5.93 7.38 -15.54
N VAL A 92 5.46 6.33 -14.88
CA VAL A 92 6.33 5.38 -14.17
C VAL A 92 7.02 4.45 -15.19
N PRO A 93 8.36 4.38 -15.22
CA PRO A 93 9.07 3.52 -16.16
C PRO A 93 8.94 2.05 -15.78
N HIS A 94 8.84 1.17 -16.80
CA HIS A 94 8.80 -0.26 -16.57
C HIS A 94 10.13 -0.77 -15.99
N THR A 95 10.06 -1.79 -15.13
CA THR A 95 11.23 -2.41 -14.52
C THR A 95 11.87 -3.41 -15.49
N LYS A 96 13.20 -3.37 -15.61
CA LYS A 96 13.96 -4.30 -16.47
C LYS A 96 13.77 -5.76 -16.05
N SER A 97 14.08 -6.69 -16.96
CA SER A 97 14.09 -8.11 -16.62
C SER A 97 15.14 -8.39 -15.53
N GLY A 98 14.87 -9.36 -14.66
CA GLY A 98 15.73 -9.62 -13.49
C GLY A 98 15.46 -8.69 -12.30
N ASP A 99 15.12 -7.42 -12.52
CA ASP A 99 15.10 -6.41 -11.46
C ASP A 99 13.77 -6.27 -10.71
N ARG A 100 13.86 -5.68 -9.51
CA ARG A 100 12.75 -5.21 -8.67
C ARG A 100 13.03 -3.79 -8.19
N GLN A 101 11.98 -3.00 -8.04
CA GLN A 101 12.08 -1.64 -7.53
C GLN A 101 11.62 -1.60 -6.07
N PRO A 102 12.42 -1.04 -5.15
CA PRO A 102 11.93 -0.64 -3.83
C PRO A 102 11.10 0.63 -3.99
N VAL A 103 9.81 0.55 -3.68
CA VAL A 103 8.84 1.64 -3.80
C VAL A 103 8.46 2.09 -2.40
N GLN A 104 8.83 3.32 -2.03
CA GLN A 104 8.43 3.90 -0.74
C GLN A 104 6.91 4.09 -0.73
N VAL A 105 6.29 3.68 0.38
CA VAL A 105 4.87 3.86 0.66
C VAL A 105 4.72 4.57 1.99
N SER A 106 3.87 5.59 2.04
CA SER A 106 3.58 6.34 3.25
C SER A 106 2.10 6.63 3.41
N ILE A 107 1.63 6.75 4.64
CA ILE A 107 0.29 7.24 4.98
C ILE A 107 0.44 8.29 6.07
N GLU A 108 -0.10 9.47 5.83
CA GLU A 108 -0.17 10.55 6.81
C GLU A 108 -1.42 10.40 7.67
N PHE A 109 -1.25 10.50 8.98
CA PHE A 109 -2.34 10.53 9.94
C PHE A 109 -2.33 11.81 10.74
N LYS A 110 -3.53 12.32 11.03
CA LYS A 110 -3.73 13.66 11.62
C LYS A 110 -3.04 13.86 12.97
N ASP A 111 -3.15 12.89 13.88
CA ASP A 111 -2.72 13.03 15.28
C ASP A 111 -1.68 11.96 15.72
N VAL A 112 -1.28 11.07 14.80
CA VAL A 112 -0.42 9.91 15.09
C VAL A 112 0.86 9.85 14.27
N GLY A 113 1.05 10.79 13.33
CA GLY A 113 2.26 10.91 12.52
C GLY A 113 2.20 10.08 11.25
N MET A 114 3.37 9.76 10.70
CA MET A 114 3.48 9.08 9.42
C MET A 114 3.69 7.57 9.60
N PHE A 115 2.95 6.77 8.86
CA PHE A 115 3.30 5.38 8.58
C PHE A 115 4.19 5.34 7.34
N GLU A 116 5.31 4.63 7.39
CA GLU A 116 6.22 4.45 6.25
C GLU A 116 6.65 3.00 6.11
N THR A 117 6.63 2.50 4.87
CA THR A 117 7.16 1.18 4.49
C THR A 117 7.76 1.23 3.09
N VAL A 118 8.38 0.14 2.67
CA VAL A 118 8.88 -0.05 1.30
C VAL A 118 8.22 -1.30 0.74
N TRP A 119 7.64 -1.19 -0.45
CA TRP A 119 7.16 -2.35 -1.21
C TRP A 119 8.18 -2.73 -2.28
N GLN A 120 8.43 -4.02 -2.42
CA GLN A 120 9.11 -4.53 -3.60
C GLN A 120 8.12 -4.69 -4.76
N VAL A 121 8.32 -3.91 -5.82
CA VAL A 121 7.41 -3.84 -6.98
C VAL A 121 8.15 -4.21 -8.26
N LYS A 122 7.43 -4.80 -9.20
CA LYS A 122 7.86 -4.91 -10.59
C LYS A 122 6.82 -4.27 -11.49
N TYR A 123 7.22 -3.20 -12.18
CA TYR A 123 6.38 -2.54 -13.16
C TYR A 123 6.55 -3.19 -14.53
N TYR A 124 5.45 -3.65 -15.09
CA TYR A 124 5.35 -4.22 -16.43
C TYR A 124 4.77 -3.19 -17.39
N ASN A 125 5.26 -3.16 -18.63
CA ASN A 125 4.56 -2.42 -19.67
C ASN A 125 3.29 -3.19 -20.10
N TYR A 126 2.37 -2.49 -20.77
CA TYR A 126 1.09 -3.06 -21.18
C TYR A 126 1.24 -4.30 -22.09
N TYR A 127 2.27 -4.34 -22.94
CA TYR A 127 2.56 -5.48 -23.81
C TYR A 127 2.91 -6.76 -23.05
N LYS A 128 3.30 -6.67 -21.76
CA LYS A 128 3.60 -7.80 -20.89
C LYS A 128 2.52 -8.03 -19.83
N ARG A 129 1.29 -7.61 -20.07
CA ARG A 129 0.18 -7.76 -19.12
C ARG A 129 -0.08 -9.20 -18.66
N GLU A 130 0.09 -10.18 -19.54
CA GLU A 130 -0.06 -11.59 -19.18
C GLU A 130 0.95 -12.00 -18.10
N HIS A 131 2.23 -11.62 -18.25
CA HIS A 131 3.25 -11.86 -17.23
C HIS A 131 2.99 -11.10 -15.92
N CYS A 132 2.35 -9.93 -16.01
CA CYS A 132 1.92 -9.16 -14.84
C CYS A 132 0.86 -9.93 -14.03
N GLN A 133 0.05 -10.76 -14.69
CA GLN A 133 -1.05 -11.52 -14.07
C GLN A 133 -0.65 -12.92 -13.61
N PHE A 134 0.56 -13.40 -13.91
CA PHE A 134 1.01 -14.70 -13.40
C PHE A 134 1.30 -14.66 -11.89
N GLY A 135 1.07 -15.77 -11.19
CA GLY A 135 1.39 -15.90 -9.77
C GLY A 135 0.15 -15.89 -8.90
N ASN A 136 0.27 -15.36 -7.69
CA ASN A 136 -0.82 -15.36 -6.71
C ASN A 136 -1.60 -14.05 -6.80
N SER A 137 -2.91 -14.12 -6.63
CA SER A 137 -3.74 -12.92 -6.46
C SER A 137 -3.34 -12.19 -5.19
N PHE A 138 -3.11 -10.90 -5.31
CA PHE A 138 -2.84 -9.99 -4.20
C PHE A 138 -4.18 -9.57 -3.59
N ASN A 139 -4.37 -9.88 -2.31
CA ASN A 139 -5.56 -9.44 -1.59
C ASN A 139 -5.26 -8.14 -0.85
N CYS A 140 -4.30 -8.18 0.08
CA CYS A 140 -3.87 -7.02 0.86
C CYS A 140 -2.50 -7.25 1.50
N ILE A 141 -1.93 -6.18 2.03
CA ILE A 141 -0.89 -6.26 3.06
C ILE A 141 -1.42 -5.62 4.32
N GLU A 142 -1.33 -6.35 5.42
CA GLU A 142 -1.71 -5.90 6.76
C GLU A 142 -0.47 -5.53 7.54
N TYR A 143 -0.53 -4.40 8.22
CA TYR A 143 0.50 -3.89 9.10
C TYR A 143 -0.08 -3.70 10.49
N GLU A 144 0.69 -4.08 11.51
CA GLU A 144 0.49 -3.61 12.88
C GLU A 144 1.59 -2.59 13.17
N ALA A 145 1.19 -1.34 13.45
CA ALA A 145 2.10 -0.24 13.68
C ALA A 145 1.83 0.46 15.02
N LYS A 146 2.88 0.96 15.65
CA LYS A 146 2.82 1.71 16.91
C LYS A 146 3.35 3.13 16.70
N PRO A 147 2.55 4.18 17.00
CA PRO A 147 3.05 5.56 17.00
C PRO A 147 4.24 5.73 17.95
N ASN A 148 5.25 6.49 17.53
CA ASN A 148 6.38 6.83 18.37
C ASN A 148 6.01 7.87 19.42
N GLU A 149 6.91 8.10 20.40
CA GLU A 149 6.67 9.01 21.52
C GLU A 149 6.40 10.45 21.08
N THR A 150 7.03 10.89 19.98
CA THR A 150 6.88 12.24 19.42
C THR A 150 5.69 12.38 18.46
N ARG A 151 4.95 11.29 18.19
CA ARG A 151 3.83 11.22 17.23
C ARG A 151 4.18 11.74 15.84
N SER A 152 5.43 11.50 15.42
CA SER A 152 5.94 11.90 14.11
C SER A 152 6.02 10.74 13.14
N LEU A 153 6.26 9.52 13.63
CA LEU A 153 6.45 8.32 12.83
C LEU A 153 5.86 7.11 13.57
N MET A 154 5.47 6.07 12.84
CA MET A 154 5.06 4.78 13.40
C MET A 154 6.13 3.70 13.20
N TRP A 155 6.29 2.83 14.18
CA TRP A 155 7.11 1.62 14.06
C TRP A 155 6.25 0.44 13.64
N ILE A 156 6.68 -0.28 12.61
CA ILE A 156 6.01 -1.49 12.13
C ILE A 156 6.46 -2.68 12.99
N ASN A 157 5.53 -3.29 13.71
CA ASN A 157 5.78 -4.49 14.51
C ASN A 157 5.60 -5.78 13.70
N LYS A 158 4.62 -5.75 12.78
CA LYS A 158 4.22 -6.92 12.01
C LYS A 158 3.77 -6.52 10.62
N GLU A 159 4.13 -7.35 9.64
CA GLU A 159 3.66 -7.28 8.25
C GLU A 159 3.13 -8.66 7.85
N VAL A 160 1.91 -8.71 7.30
CA VAL A 160 1.30 -9.93 6.78
C VAL A 160 0.83 -9.68 5.36
N PHE A 161 1.42 -10.40 4.42
CA PHE A 161 1.08 -10.29 3.01
C PHE A 161 0.11 -11.42 2.64
N GLN A 162 -1.07 -11.08 2.14
CA GLN A 162 -2.13 -12.02 1.75
C GLN A 162 -2.23 -12.16 0.23
#